data_AF-A0A938BQD2-F1
#
_entry.id   AF-A0A938BQD2-F1
#
_cell.length_a   1.000
_cell.length_b   1.000
_cell.length_c   1.000
_cell.angle_alpha   90.00
_cell.angle_beta   90.00
_cell.angle_gamma   90.00
#
_symmetry.space_group_name_H-M   'P 1'
#
loop_
_entity.id
_entity.type
_entity.pdbx_description
1 polymer ?
#
loop_
_entity_poly.entity_id
_entity_poly.type
_entity_poly.pdbx_seq_one_letter_code
_entity_poly.pdbx_strand_id
1 'polypeptide(L)'
;MEQHPRLVYSDDRGTIRDHPALLAVGVDGTSPVALGECGPISLPRGSDLFFLPGRTPIGWDPVHGRPAAFARDEQGRAAHAVAAFLAPAHTATHLSAFETRPAAPSLPLFSYAAVGFGRGRYWVAARRVDPDRRQDPWRFDLRSIRRGVAAALDQDPENALLRQLRRCALEYRCRAAQNFFLGRHEAPLPISTVCNAHCLGCISLQPDGTFKAAHERLGSAPRADEVAAVALAHIRRVPGAVVSFGQGCEGEPLLMGELITEAVRLIRAATSEGTVHLNSNASLPDRVAQLAALGLDSLRVSLNSAQPEVYDAYFRPRGYGLGEVLEAMKAMSGAGRFVSLNLLYFPGVTDRPAEIDALSALIDRGGARMIQLRNLNIDPDRYTSALPGGAHGPGIGLEAFQRELLRRFPSLRFGYFNPPRETFALW
;
A
#
# COMPACT_ATOMS: atom_id res chain seq x y z
N MET A 1 -8.86 -35.47 1.80
CA MET A 1 -8.54 -34.49 2.87
C MET A 1 -7.16 -33.83 2.70
N GLU A 2 -6.13 -34.51 2.17
CA GLU A 2 -4.76 -33.96 1.94
C GLU A 2 -4.61 -32.87 0.86
N GLN A 3 -5.69 -32.43 0.20
CA GLN A 3 -5.60 -31.51 -0.93
C GLN A 3 -5.89 -30.04 -0.59
N HIS A 4 -6.54 -29.75 0.55
CA HIS A 4 -6.97 -28.40 0.89
C HIS A 4 -6.22 -27.86 2.12
N PRO A 5 -5.77 -26.59 2.11
CA PRO A 5 -5.12 -25.99 3.27
C PRO A 5 -6.04 -26.00 4.51
N ARG A 6 -5.50 -26.44 5.64
CA ARG A 6 -6.18 -26.46 6.94
C ARG A 6 -6.17 -25.09 7.58
N LEU A 7 -7.19 -24.82 8.40
CA LEU A 7 -7.27 -23.62 9.22
C LEU A 7 -6.01 -23.52 10.08
N VAL A 8 -5.40 -22.34 10.12
CA VAL A 8 -4.33 -22.05 11.08
C VAL A 8 -4.86 -21.12 12.16
N TYR A 9 -4.46 -21.38 13.39
CA TYR A 9 -4.83 -20.59 14.56
C TYR A 9 -3.62 -20.40 15.46
N SER A 10 -3.67 -19.41 16.34
CA SER A 10 -2.63 -19.14 17.33
C SER A 10 -3.16 -19.24 18.75
N ASP A 11 -2.28 -19.62 19.68
CA ASP A 11 -2.52 -19.36 21.12
C ASP A 11 -2.17 -17.91 21.51
N ASP A 12 -2.35 -17.57 22.79
CA ASP A 12 -2.03 -16.24 23.35
C ASP A 12 -0.53 -15.87 23.27
N ARG A 13 0.35 -16.84 23.00
CA ARG A 13 1.80 -16.63 22.88
C ARG A 13 2.25 -16.43 21.43
N GLY A 14 1.33 -16.47 20.46
CA GLY A 14 1.67 -16.38 19.04
C GLY A 14 2.10 -17.70 18.41
N THR A 15 1.94 -18.84 19.10
CA THR A 15 2.30 -20.15 18.54
C THR A 15 1.24 -20.58 17.53
N ILE A 16 1.62 -20.61 16.25
CA ILE A 16 0.70 -20.99 15.16
C ILE A 16 0.66 -22.52 15.02
N ARG A 17 -0.56 -23.05 14.94
CA ARG A 17 -0.88 -24.46 14.73
C ARG A 17 -1.93 -24.59 13.64
N ASP A 18 -1.93 -25.71 12.94
CA ASP A 18 -3.02 -26.03 12.03
C ASP A 18 -4.06 -26.93 12.71
N HIS A 19 -5.33 -26.73 12.35
CA HIS A 19 -6.45 -27.44 12.92
C HIS A 19 -6.55 -28.85 12.29
N PRO A 20 -6.88 -29.92 13.03
CA PRO A 20 -6.91 -31.28 12.50
C PRO A 20 -7.97 -31.53 11.42
N ALA A 21 -9.16 -30.90 11.55
CA ALA A 21 -10.31 -31.11 10.66
C ALA A 21 -10.71 -29.90 9.79
N LEU A 22 -10.88 -28.71 10.40
CA LEU A 22 -11.34 -27.50 9.71
C LEU A 22 -10.37 -27.04 8.62
N LEU A 23 -10.94 -26.68 7.46
CA LEU A 23 -10.20 -26.10 6.35
C LEU A 23 -10.08 -24.58 6.52
N ALA A 24 -9.00 -23.99 6.01
CA ALA A 24 -8.85 -22.55 5.98
C ALA A 24 -9.90 -21.93 5.05
N VAL A 25 -10.32 -20.71 5.36
CA VAL A 25 -11.29 -19.96 4.57
C VAL A 25 -10.82 -18.54 4.31
N GLY A 26 -11.36 -17.91 3.28
CA GLY A 26 -11.21 -16.49 2.99
C GLY A 26 -12.56 -15.81 2.82
N VAL A 27 -12.58 -14.48 2.98
CA VAL A 27 -13.75 -13.62 2.79
C VAL A 27 -13.42 -12.50 1.81
N ASP A 28 -14.33 -12.21 0.88
CA ASP A 28 -14.21 -11.18 -0.16
C ASP A 28 -15.44 -10.25 -0.22
N GLY A 29 -16.11 -10.05 0.91
CA GLY A 29 -17.39 -9.33 1.00
C GLY A 29 -18.63 -10.22 0.92
N THR A 30 -18.44 -11.54 0.83
CA THR A 30 -19.50 -12.56 0.89
C THR A 30 -19.35 -13.47 2.11
N SER A 31 -20.04 -14.61 2.13
CA SER A 31 -19.84 -15.64 3.16
C SER A 31 -18.45 -16.29 3.03
N PRO A 32 -17.85 -16.78 4.13
CA PRO A 32 -16.56 -17.46 4.06
C PRO A 32 -16.56 -18.65 3.08
N VAL A 33 -15.57 -18.68 2.19
CA VAL A 33 -15.35 -19.78 1.23
C VAL A 33 -14.05 -20.51 1.53
N ALA A 34 -13.97 -21.79 1.19
CA ALA A 34 -12.77 -22.59 1.43
C ALA A 34 -11.56 -21.98 0.70
N LEU A 35 -10.40 -21.92 1.37
CA LEU A 35 -9.19 -21.28 0.83
C LEU A 35 -8.74 -21.88 -0.50
N GLY A 36 -9.03 -23.18 -0.74
CA GLY A 36 -8.76 -23.84 -2.01
C GLY A 36 -9.51 -23.23 -3.20
N GLU A 37 -10.69 -22.67 -2.97
CA GLU A 37 -11.53 -22.02 -3.99
C GLU A 37 -11.08 -20.58 -4.25
N CYS A 38 -10.35 -19.95 -3.33
CA CYS A 38 -9.74 -18.63 -3.50
C CYS A 38 -8.56 -18.62 -4.49
N GLY A 39 -8.21 -19.78 -5.08
CA GLY A 39 -7.02 -19.99 -5.91
C GLY A 39 -5.74 -19.60 -5.19
N PRO A 40 -5.39 -20.23 -4.06
CA PRO A 40 -4.33 -19.75 -3.19
C PRO A 40 -2.95 -19.98 -3.81
N ILE A 41 -1.99 -19.12 -3.48
CA ILE A 41 -0.58 -19.28 -3.84
C ILE A 41 0.22 -19.70 -2.60
N SER A 42 1.40 -20.28 -2.80
CA SER A 42 2.35 -20.47 -1.70
C SER A 42 2.66 -19.12 -1.06
N LEU A 43 2.71 -19.05 0.27
CA LEU A 43 3.00 -17.82 1.00
C LEU A 43 4.29 -17.17 0.42
N PRO A 44 4.21 -15.95 -0.13
CA PRO A 44 5.36 -15.31 -0.75
C PRO A 44 6.49 -15.12 0.24
N ARG A 45 7.72 -15.41 -0.18
CA ARG A 45 8.90 -15.27 0.68
C ARG A 45 9.05 -13.83 1.19
N GLY A 46 9.17 -13.70 2.51
CA GLY A 46 9.27 -12.42 3.21
C GLY A 46 7.93 -11.72 3.44
N SER A 47 6.82 -12.47 3.32
CA SER A 47 5.57 -12.19 4.01
C SER A 47 5.71 -12.59 5.48
N ASP A 48 4.94 -11.95 6.36
CA ASP A 48 4.87 -12.26 7.79
C ASP A 48 3.51 -12.87 8.15
N LEU A 49 3.46 -13.62 9.24
CA LEU A 49 2.21 -14.14 9.81
C LEU A 49 1.93 -13.43 11.13
N PHE A 50 0.68 -13.04 11.32
CA PHE A 50 0.21 -12.38 12.53
C PHE A 50 -0.95 -13.14 13.13
N PHE A 51 -0.92 -13.39 14.43
CA PHE A 51 -2.14 -13.72 15.15
C PHE A 51 -2.94 -12.43 15.39
N LEU A 52 -4.25 -12.57 15.45
CA LEU A 52 -5.20 -11.46 15.56
C LEU A 52 -5.83 -11.49 16.96
N PRO A 53 -5.33 -10.68 17.91
CA PRO A 53 -5.77 -10.75 19.31
C PRO A 53 -7.28 -10.58 19.45
N GLY A 54 -7.94 -11.48 20.17
CA GLY A 54 -9.39 -11.37 20.41
C GLY A 54 -10.26 -11.67 19.18
N ARG A 55 -9.69 -12.24 18.11
CA ARG A 55 -10.44 -12.65 16.92
C ARG A 55 -10.57 -14.16 16.91
N THR A 56 -11.79 -14.68 17.00
CA THR A 56 -12.05 -16.12 16.92
C THR A 56 -11.88 -16.57 15.47
N PRO A 57 -11.00 -17.54 15.16
CA PRO A 57 -10.85 -18.05 13.81
C PRO A 57 -12.13 -18.73 13.33
N ILE A 58 -12.48 -18.52 12.06
CA ILE A 58 -13.51 -19.27 11.35
C ILE A 58 -12.79 -20.23 10.40
N GLY A 59 -13.22 -21.49 10.37
CA GLY A 59 -12.80 -22.48 9.38
C GLY A 59 -14.01 -23.06 8.65
N TRP A 60 -13.77 -23.79 7.56
CA TRP A 60 -14.82 -24.57 6.89
C TRP A 60 -14.88 -25.97 7.47
N ASP A 61 -16.04 -26.41 7.93
CA ASP A 61 -16.30 -27.77 8.36
C ASP A 61 -16.70 -28.63 7.15
N PRO A 62 -15.83 -29.53 6.66
CA PRO A 62 -16.12 -30.35 5.49
C PRO A 62 -17.17 -31.44 5.76
N VAL A 63 -17.46 -31.78 7.02
CA VAL A 63 -18.46 -32.80 7.38
C VAL A 63 -19.87 -32.21 7.28
N HIS A 64 -20.06 -31.01 7.82
CA HIS A 64 -21.37 -30.34 7.83
C HIS A 64 -21.58 -29.37 6.66
N GLY A 65 -20.52 -29.08 5.89
CA GLY A 65 -20.60 -28.19 4.72
C GLY A 65 -20.91 -26.74 5.07
N ARG A 66 -20.36 -26.23 6.19
CA ARG A 66 -20.62 -24.87 6.67
C ARG A 66 -19.42 -24.24 7.38
N PRO A 67 -19.36 -22.90 7.48
CA PRO A 67 -18.38 -22.23 8.35
C PRO A 67 -18.60 -22.60 9.82
N ALA A 68 -17.50 -22.71 10.57
CA ALA A 68 -17.49 -23.02 12.00
C ALA A 68 -16.45 -22.16 12.73
N ALA A 69 -16.88 -21.51 13.82
CA ALA A 69 -16.02 -20.76 14.72
C ALA A 69 -15.24 -21.72 15.64
N PHE A 70 -13.94 -21.47 15.79
CA PHE A 70 -13.06 -22.25 16.66
C PHE A 70 -12.51 -21.37 17.78
N ALA A 71 -13.26 -21.26 18.88
CA ALA A 71 -12.93 -20.33 19.97
C ALA A 71 -11.84 -20.86 20.92
N ARG A 72 -11.77 -22.18 21.12
CA ARG A 72 -10.85 -22.83 22.05
C ARG A 72 -10.30 -24.12 21.47
N ASP A 73 -9.05 -24.42 21.81
CA ASP A 73 -8.43 -25.70 21.47
C ASP A 73 -8.84 -26.84 22.42
N GLU A 74 -8.34 -28.04 22.14
CA GLU A 74 -8.61 -29.26 22.92
C GLU A 74 -8.19 -29.14 24.40
N GLN A 75 -7.28 -28.22 24.72
CA GLN A 75 -6.79 -27.94 26.07
C GLN A 75 -7.57 -26.80 26.74
N GLY A 76 -8.63 -26.32 26.08
CA GLY A 76 -9.45 -25.20 26.56
C GLY A 76 -8.79 -23.83 26.41
N ARG A 77 -7.64 -23.71 25.74
CA ARG A 77 -6.95 -22.42 25.54
C ARG A 77 -7.63 -21.61 24.45
N ALA A 78 -7.59 -20.28 24.55
CA ALA A 78 -8.15 -19.41 23.52
C ALA A 78 -7.39 -19.57 22.19
N ALA A 79 -8.14 -19.72 21.11
CA ALA A 79 -7.59 -19.74 19.75
C ALA A 79 -7.82 -18.38 19.08
N HIS A 80 -6.79 -17.83 18.43
CA HIS A 80 -6.86 -16.57 17.71
C HIS A 80 -6.70 -16.81 16.22
N ALA A 81 -7.44 -16.03 15.42
CA ALA A 81 -7.29 -16.02 13.98
C ALA A 81 -5.88 -15.63 13.57
N VAL A 82 -5.45 -16.12 12.42
CA VAL A 82 -4.14 -15.82 11.84
C VAL A 82 -4.34 -15.23 10.47
N ALA A 83 -3.53 -14.23 10.12
CA ALA A 83 -3.52 -13.62 8.80
C ALA A 83 -2.09 -13.44 8.29
N ALA A 84 -1.96 -13.29 6.97
CA ALA A 84 -0.69 -13.01 6.32
C ALA A 84 -0.56 -11.53 5.94
N PHE A 85 0.58 -10.93 6.30
CA PHE A 85 1.02 -9.66 5.76
C PHE A 85 1.93 -9.91 4.56
N LEU A 86 1.39 -9.56 3.39
CA LEU A 86 1.96 -9.98 2.12
C LEU A 86 3.26 -9.23 1.80
N ALA A 87 4.22 -9.97 1.23
CA ALA A 87 5.42 -9.36 0.64
C ALA A 87 5.03 -8.34 -0.45
N PRO A 88 5.88 -7.32 -0.72
CA PRO A 88 5.64 -6.35 -1.79
C PRO A 88 5.28 -7.01 -3.13
N ALA A 89 4.57 -6.26 -3.98
CA ALA A 89 4.03 -6.74 -5.27
C ALA A 89 2.93 -7.81 -5.18
N HIS A 90 2.40 -8.11 -3.99
CA HIS A 90 1.27 -9.03 -3.83
C HIS A 90 0.05 -8.35 -3.23
N THR A 91 -1.12 -8.60 -3.81
CA THR A 91 -2.42 -8.10 -3.35
C THR A 91 -3.29 -9.26 -2.88
N ALA A 92 -3.92 -9.10 -1.73
CA ALA A 92 -4.84 -10.07 -1.16
C ALA A 92 -6.10 -10.16 -2.03
N THR A 93 -6.52 -11.39 -2.35
CA THR A 93 -7.80 -11.63 -3.02
C THR A 93 -8.91 -11.86 -2.01
N HIS A 94 -8.57 -12.39 -0.83
CA HIS A 94 -9.50 -12.62 0.28
C HIS A 94 -8.83 -12.29 1.61
N LEU A 95 -9.63 -11.85 2.57
CA LEU A 95 -9.23 -11.56 3.95
C LEU A 95 -9.45 -12.77 4.85
N SER A 96 -8.69 -12.86 5.94
CA SER A 96 -8.85 -13.90 6.95
C SER A 96 -10.24 -13.80 7.60
N ALA A 97 -10.93 -14.94 7.73
CA ALA A 97 -12.25 -14.98 8.34
C ALA A 97 -12.15 -15.11 9.86
N PHE A 98 -12.86 -14.24 10.58
CA PHE A 98 -12.92 -14.29 12.03
C PHE A 98 -14.21 -13.69 12.57
N GLU A 99 -14.51 -14.00 13.83
CA GLU A 99 -15.49 -13.29 14.65
C GLU A 99 -14.76 -12.42 15.68
N THR A 100 -15.08 -11.13 15.72
CA THR A 100 -14.50 -10.21 16.70
C THR A 100 -15.18 -10.37 18.06
N ARG A 101 -14.39 -10.69 19.08
CA ARG A 101 -14.88 -10.83 20.46
C ARG A 101 -15.20 -9.48 21.09
N PRO A 102 -16.06 -9.43 22.12
CA PRO A 102 -16.21 -8.25 22.95
C PRO A 102 -14.84 -7.77 23.49
N ALA A 103 -14.64 -6.45 23.48
CA ALA A 103 -13.40 -5.78 23.92
C ALA A 103 -12.11 -6.14 23.16
N ALA A 104 -12.22 -6.72 21.95
CA ALA A 104 -11.04 -6.95 21.12
C ALA A 104 -10.36 -5.61 20.72
N PRO A 105 -9.01 -5.52 20.76
CA PRO A 105 -8.30 -4.29 20.42
C PRO A 105 -8.36 -4.01 18.92
N SER A 106 -8.26 -2.75 18.48
CA SER A 106 -8.10 -2.46 17.05
C SER A 106 -6.85 -3.13 16.49
N LEU A 107 -6.97 -3.78 15.34
CA LEU A 107 -5.80 -4.35 14.68
C LEU A 107 -4.91 -3.23 14.09
N PRO A 108 -3.57 -3.39 14.07
CA PRO A 108 -2.66 -2.43 13.44
C PRO A 108 -2.87 -2.29 11.92
N LEU A 109 -2.12 -1.38 11.28
CA LEU A 109 -2.21 -1.15 9.83
C LEU A 109 -1.37 -2.18 9.05
N PHE A 110 -1.90 -3.40 8.93
CA PHE A 110 -1.37 -4.48 8.09
C PHE A 110 -2.42 -4.99 7.10
N SER A 111 -1.99 -5.75 6.10
CA SER A 111 -2.92 -6.54 5.29
C SER A 111 -3.27 -7.82 6.05
N TYR A 112 -4.54 -8.20 6.02
CA TYR A 112 -5.04 -9.38 6.75
C TYR A 112 -5.45 -10.50 5.79
N ALA A 113 -4.55 -10.90 4.89
CA ALA A 113 -4.86 -11.90 3.86
C ALA A 113 -5.16 -13.28 4.49
N ALA A 114 -6.13 -14.00 3.92
CA ALA A 114 -6.49 -15.34 4.34
C ALA A 114 -5.33 -16.33 4.15
N VAL A 115 -5.05 -17.14 5.16
CA VAL A 115 -3.91 -18.07 5.18
C VAL A 115 -4.32 -19.44 5.75
N GLY A 116 -3.70 -20.49 5.23
CA GLY A 116 -3.87 -21.87 5.68
C GLY A 116 -2.59 -22.68 5.56
N PHE A 117 -2.56 -23.87 6.15
CA PHE A 117 -1.39 -24.76 6.09
C PHE A 117 -1.74 -26.10 5.44
N GLY A 118 -0.92 -26.56 4.51
CA GLY A 118 -1.14 -27.84 3.84
C GLY A 118 0.06 -28.24 3.00
N ARG A 119 0.32 -29.55 2.87
CA ARG A 119 1.46 -30.08 2.12
C ARG A 119 2.82 -29.47 2.56
N GLY A 120 2.99 -29.34 3.88
CA GLY A 120 4.22 -28.86 4.51
C GLY A 120 4.55 -27.38 4.27
N ARG A 121 3.58 -26.55 3.86
CA ARG A 121 3.79 -25.12 3.63
C ARG A 121 2.52 -24.29 3.87
N TYR A 122 2.71 -22.98 4.02
CA TYR A 122 1.62 -22.00 4.08
C TYR A 122 1.12 -21.62 2.69
N TRP A 123 -0.19 -21.45 2.59
CA TRP A 123 -0.93 -21.02 1.40
C TRP A 123 -1.72 -19.76 1.73
N VAL A 124 -1.79 -18.81 0.80
CA VAL A 124 -2.44 -17.51 1.01
C VAL A 124 -3.32 -17.11 -0.17
N ALA A 125 -4.45 -16.47 0.10
CA ALA A 125 -5.34 -15.91 -0.91
C ALA A 125 -4.76 -14.57 -1.44
N ALA A 126 -3.87 -14.64 -2.41
CA ALA A 126 -3.22 -13.47 -2.99
C ALA A 126 -2.78 -13.68 -4.45
N ARG A 127 -2.48 -12.58 -5.13
CA ARG A 127 -1.84 -12.58 -6.46
C ARG A 127 -0.63 -11.67 -6.47
N ARG A 128 0.40 -12.06 -7.22
CA ARG A 128 1.49 -11.15 -7.58
C ARG A 128 0.97 -10.23 -8.69
N VAL A 129 0.80 -8.95 -8.38
CA VAL A 129 0.23 -7.94 -9.28
C VAL A 129 1.29 -7.15 -10.04
N ASP A 130 2.56 -7.30 -9.68
CA ASP A 130 3.70 -6.73 -10.39
C ASP A 130 4.82 -7.77 -10.49
N PRO A 131 5.27 -8.14 -11.71
CA PRO A 131 6.36 -9.11 -11.89
C PRO A 131 7.72 -8.57 -11.44
N ASP A 132 7.87 -7.25 -11.29
CA ASP A 132 9.13 -6.65 -10.87
C ASP A 132 9.52 -7.12 -9.46
N ARG A 133 10.78 -7.51 -9.33
CA ARG A 133 11.38 -8.08 -8.12
C ARG A 133 12.16 -7.03 -7.33
N ARG A 134 12.11 -5.75 -7.70
CA ARG A 134 12.97 -4.70 -7.15
C ARG A 134 12.90 -4.57 -5.64
N GLN A 135 11.72 -4.80 -5.04
CA GLN A 135 11.51 -4.78 -3.60
C GLN A 135 11.39 -6.18 -2.96
N ASP A 136 11.72 -7.25 -3.69
CA ASP A 136 11.74 -8.60 -3.13
C ASP A 136 12.73 -8.68 -1.93
N PRO A 137 12.33 -9.22 -0.75
CA PRO A 137 13.10 -9.09 0.50
C PRO A 137 14.55 -9.61 0.46
N TRP A 138 14.84 -10.66 -0.32
CA TRP A 138 16.19 -11.23 -0.42
C TRP A 138 17.18 -10.35 -1.19
N ARG A 139 16.71 -9.26 -1.82
CA ARG A 139 17.58 -8.30 -2.51
C ARG A 139 18.14 -7.22 -1.58
N PHE A 140 17.83 -7.26 -0.29
CA PHE A 140 18.18 -6.22 0.68
C PHE A 140 19.14 -6.78 1.74
N ASP A 141 20.43 -6.80 1.41
CA ASP A 141 21.49 -7.13 2.36
C ASP A 141 21.70 -5.98 3.35
N LEU A 142 21.42 -6.24 4.63
CA LEU A 142 21.52 -5.23 5.69
C LEU A 142 22.96 -4.73 5.90
N ARG A 143 23.97 -5.56 5.62
CA ARG A 143 25.38 -5.13 5.73
C ARG A 143 25.70 -4.07 4.67
N SER A 144 25.30 -4.30 3.43
CA SER A 144 25.45 -3.35 2.34
C SER A 144 24.66 -2.07 2.57
N ILE A 145 23.44 -2.17 3.09
CA ILE A 145 22.64 -1.00 3.47
C ILE A 145 23.36 -0.17 4.54
N ARG A 146 23.86 -0.80 5.61
CA ARG A 146 24.60 -0.08 6.68
C ARG A 146 25.85 0.63 6.16
N ARG A 147 26.59 0.00 5.24
CA ARG A 147 27.75 0.66 4.59
C ARG A 147 27.32 1.86 3.75
N GLY A 148 26.25 1.73 2.97
CA GLY A 148 25.70 2.84 2.18
C GLY A 148 25.20 4.00 3.05
N VAL A 149 24.58 3.69 4.20
CA VAL A 149 24.17 4.70 5.19
C VAL A 149 25.38 5.45 5.74
N ALA A 150 26.42 4.75 6.19
CA ALA A 150 27.63 5.38 6.72
C ALA A 150 28.28 6.27 5.66
N ALA A 151 28.51 5.76 4.45
CA ALA A 151 29.13 6.52 3.38
C ALA A 151 28.35 7.78 2.99
N ALA A 152 27.01 7.73 2.97
CA ALA A 152 26.18 8.90 2.65
C ALA A 152 26.23 9.96 3.77
N LEU A 153 26.26 9.55 5.04
CA LEU A 153 26.32 10.49 6.16
C LEU A 153 27.72 11.07 6.36
N ASP A 154 28.78 10.34 5.99
CA ASP A 154 30.14 10.88 5.99
C ASP A 154 30.31 11.99 4.93
N GLN A 155 29.54 11.92 3.83
CA GLN A 155 29.57 12.92 2.76
C GLN A 155 28.81 14.21 3.12
N ASP A 156 27.68 14.09 3.82
CA ASP A 156 26.81 15.22 4.15
C ASP A 156 26.10 14.98 5.50
N PRO A 157 26.83 15.09 6.63
CA PRO A 157 26.32 14.74 7.96
C PRO A 157 25.22 15.69 8.45
N GLU A 158 25.20 16.92 7.93
CA GLU A 158 24.29 17.97 8.36
C GLU A 158 22.93 17.92 7.64
N ASN A 159 22.80 17.12 6.58
CA ASN A 159 21.59 17.01 5.79
C ASN A 159 20.45 16.32 6.54
N ALA A 160 19.41 17.10 6.85
CA ALA A 160 18.25 16.62 7.58
C ALA A 160 17.52 15.47 6.87
N LEU A 161 17.44 15.52 5.53
CA LEU A 161 16.81 14.46 4.75
C LEU A 161 17.60 13.16 4.85
N LEU A 162 18.93 13.17 4.75
CA LEU A 162 19.77 11.98 4.89
C LEU A 162 19.62 11.32 6.27
N ARG A 163 19.55 12.11 7.34
CA ARG A 163 19.30 11.60 8.69
C ARG A 163 17.93 10.91 8.79
N GLN A 164 16.90 11.49 8.18
CA GLN A 164 15.60 10.82 8.09
C GLN A 164 15.69 9.53 7.26
N LEU A 165 16.39 9.53 6.13
CA LEU A 165 16.54 8.33 5.30
C LEU A 165 17.26 7.20 6.04
N ARG A 166 18.27 7.51 6.86
CA ARG A 166 18.92 6.53 7.75
C ARG A 166 17.88 5.83 8.63
N ARG A 167 17.03 6.60 9.31
CA ARG A 167 15.95 6.08 10.16
C ARG A 167 15.00 5.20 9.35
N CYS A 168 14.53 5.71 8.21
CA CYS A 168 13.67 4.97 7.29
C CYS A 168 14.28 3.63 6.85
N ALA A 169 15.57 3.60 6.51
CA ALA A 169 16.22 2.40 6.00
C ALA A 169 16.52 1.35 7.08
N LEU A 170 16.89 1.78 8.29
CA LEU A 170 17.37 0.90 9.35
C LEU A 170 16.29 0.51 10.38
N GLU A 171 15.42 1.44 10.74
CA GLU A 171 14.36 1.22 11.74
C GLU A 171 13.07 0.73 11.06
N TYR A 172 12.53 1.54 10.15
CA TYR A 172 11.28 1.21 9.44
C TYR A 172 11.47 0.16 8.34
N ARG A 173 12.72 -0.11 7.95
CA ARG A 173 13.07 -1.00 6.82
C ARG A 173 12.36 -0.61 5.51
N CYS A 174 12.14 0.69 5.31
CA CYS A 174 11.55 1.25 4.10
C CYS A 174 12.38 0.89 2.88
N ARG A 175 11.78 0.17 1.93
CA ARG A 175 12.50 -0.35 0.75
C ARG A 175 12.99 0.75 -0.17
N ALA A 176 12.27 1.87 -0.30
CA ALA A 176 12.72 3.02 -1.07
C ALA A 176 13.97 3.65 -0.42
N ALA A 177 13.99 3.86 0.90
CA ALA A 177 15.16 4.40 1.59
C ALA A 177 16.36 3.44 1.50
N GLN A 178 16.13 2.14 1.62
CA GLN A 178 17.17 1.13 1.42
C GLN A 178 17.71 1.12 -0.03
N ASN A 179 16.83 1.32 -1.01
CA ASN A 179 17.21 1.41 -2.42
C ASN A 179 18.09 2.64 -2.71
N PHE A 180 17.82 3.78 -2.06
CA PHE A 180 18.74 4.92 -2.07
C PHE A 180 20.14 4.51 -1.61
N PHE A 181 20.29 3.93 -0.41
CA PHE A 181 21.62 3.54 0.08
C PHE A 181 22.29 2.39 -0.70
N LEU A 182 21.50 1.60 -1.43
CA LEU A 182 22.00 0.57 -2.35
C LEU A 182 22.29 1.10 -3.76
N GLY A 183 22.02 2.38 -4.04
CA GLY A 183 22.26 2.98 -5.36
C GLY A 183 21.43 2.34 -6.47
N ARG A 184 20.13 2.11 -6.25
CA ARG A 184 19.25 1.51 -7.27
C ARG A 184 17.83 2.05 -7.20
N HIS A 185 17.07 1.94 -8.28
CA HIS A 185 15.61 2.16 -8.32
C HIS A 185 15.19 3.55 -7.80
N GLU A 186 14.22 3.58 -6.88
CA GLU A 186 13.59 4.78 -6.33
C GLU A 186 14.26 5.25 -5.03
N ALA A 187 14.47 6.57 -4.91
CA ALA A 187 14.90 7.25 -3.71
C ALA A 187 13.78 8.16 -3.16
N PRO A 188 13.40 8.01 -1.88
CA PRO A 188 12.34 8.81 -1.26
C PRO A 188 12.85 10.18 -0.82
N LEU A 189 12.02 11.20 -0.99
CA LEU A 189 12.26 12.60 -0.61
C LEU A 189 11.15 13.09 0.35
N PRO A 190 11.06 12.57 1.59
CA PRO A 190 10.06 13.03 2.54
C PRO A 190 10.31 14.48 2.97
N ILE A 191 9.27 15.32 2.90
CA ILE A 191 9.33 16.76 3.17
C ILE A 191 8.20 17.29 4.07
N SER A 192 7.09 16.56 4.20
CA SER A 192 5.86 17.08 4.78
C SER A 192 5.61 16.71 6.24
N THR A 193 5.36 17.74 7.06
CA THR A 193 4.98 17.62 8.47
C THR A 193 3.48 17.74 8.71
N VAL A 194 2.69 18.09 7.68
CA VAL A 194 1.27 18.41 7.77
C VAL A 194 0.45 17.65 6.72
N CYS A 195 -0.82 17.41 6.98
CA CYS A 195 -1.72 16.74 6.02
C CYS A 195 -3.12 17.33 6.13
N ASN A 196 -3.81 17.47 5.01
CA ASN A 196 -5.21 17.90 4.92
C ASN A 196 -6.18 16.73 4.77
N ALA A 197 -5.72 15.48 4.96
CA ALA A 197 -6.55 14.29 5.05
C ALA A 197 -6.50 13.72 6.47
N HIS A 198 -7.65 13.33 7.01
CA HIS A 198 -7.77 12.73 8.35
C HIS A 198 -8.03 11.23 8.23
N CYS A 199 -7.18 10.53 7.47
CA CYS A 199 -7.44 9.15 7.07
C CYS A 199 -7.76 8.25 8.26
N LEU A 200 -8.81 7.43 8.14
CA LEU A 200 -9.21 6.44 9.14
C LEU A 200 -8.05 5.51 9.54
N GLY A 201 -7.17 5.21 8.60
CA GLY A 201 -5.95 4.41 8.76
C GLY A 201 -4.66 5.18 8.41
N CYS A 202 -4.48 6.40 8.93
CA CYS A 202 -3.26 7.18 8.65
C CYS A 202 -1.98 6.47 9.14
N ILE A 203 -1.07 6.17 8.22
CA ILE A 203 0.16 5.39 8.51
C ILE A 203 1.24 6.15 9.27
N SER A 204 1.18 7.49 9.30
CA SER A 204 2.20 8.35 9.90
C SER A 204 1.76 9.03 11.20
N LEU A 205 0.45 9.03 11.49
CA LEU A 205 -0.12 9.80 12.59
C LEU A 205 -1.45 9.17 13.04
N GLN A 206 -1.53 8.80 14.31
CA GLN A 206 -2.75 8.28 14.94
C GLN A 206 -3.05 9.13 16.18
N PRO A 207 -3.86 10.20 16.04
CA PRO A 207 -4.02 11.19 17.11
C PRO A 207 -4.82 10.67 18.30
N ASP A 208 -5.74 9.71 18.08
CA ASP A 208 -6.56 9.12 19.13
C ASP A 208 -5.87 7.97 19.88
N GLY A 209 -4.68 7.53 19.41
CA GLY A 209 -3.92 6.45 20.00
C GLY A 209 -4.57 5.06 19.90
N THR A 210 -5.64 4.91 19.10
CA THR A 210 -6.39 3.63 19.02
C THR A 210 -5.52 2.47 18.55
N PHE A 211 -4.53 2.76 17.71
CA PHE A 211 -3.47 1.83 17.32
C PHE A 211 -2.19 2.61 16.99
N LYS A 212 -1.06 1.91 16.95
CA LYS A 212 0.23 2.51 16.62
C LYS A 212 0.34 2.75 15.11
N ALA A 213 0.70 3.97 14.72
CA ALA A 213 1.06 4.30 13.34
C ALA A 213 2.29 3.47 12.90
N ALA A 214 2.32 3.05 11.64
CA ALA A 214 3.42 2.25 11.11
C ALA A 214 4.75 3.04 11.03
N HIS A 215 4.64 4.35 10.81
CA HIS A 215 5.74 5.29 10.77
C HIS A 215 5.40 6.50 11.65
N GLU A 216 6.41 7.25 12.06
CA GLU A 216 6.20 8.57 12.66
C GLU A 216 6.31 9.64 11.58
N ARG A 217 5.36 10.60 11.60
CA ARG A 217 5.41 11.78 10.76
C ARG A 217 6.67 12.59 11.07
N LEU A 218 7.28 13.16 10.03
CA LEU A 218 8.35 14.14 10.15
C LEU A 218 8.03 15.21 11.21
N GLY A 219 8.98 15.44 12.13
CA GLY A 219 8.90 16.52 13.10
C GLY A 219 9.31 17.88 12.53
N SER A 220 10.14 17.90 11.49
CA SER A 220 10.57 19.10 10.77
C SER A 220 10.78 18.80 9.30
N ALA A 221 10.63 19.82 8.46
CA ALA A 221 10.91 19.73 7.03
C ALA A 221 12.40 19.98 6.76
N PRO A 222 13.03 19.26 5.81
CA PRO A 222 14.37 19.60 5.33
C PRO A 222 14.33 20.91 4.52
N ARG A 223 15.49 21.48 4.21
CA ARG A 223 15.59 22.59 3.25
C ARG A 223 15.56 22.07 1.82
N ALA A 224 15.19 22.94 0.88
CA ALA A 224 15.12 22.57 -0.53
C ALA A 224 16.49 22.18 -1.13
N ASP A 225 17.58 22.80 -0.67
CA ASP A 225 18.95 22.45 -1.09
C ASP A 225 19.36 21.05 -0.59
N GLU A 226 18.97 20.67 0.62
CA GLU A 226 19.21 19.32 1.16
C GLU A 226 18.46 18.25 0.36
N VAL A 227 17.21 18.54 -0.02
CA VAL A 227 16.39 17.67 -0.87
C VAL A 227 17.03 17.52 -2.26
N ALA A 228 17.41 18.63 -2.88
CA ALA A 228 18.04 18.62 -4.19
C ALA A 228 19.37 17.88 -4.18
N ALA A 229 20.20 18.04 -3.14
CA ALA A 229 21.47 17.32 -2.98
C ALA A 229 21.26 15.80 -2.97
N VAL A 230 20.32 15.30 -2.17
CA VAL A 230 19.98 13.87 -2.11
C VAL A 230 19.46 13.36 -3.45
N ALA A 231 18.55 14.10 -4.08
CA ALA A 231 17.99 13.74 -5.38
C ALA A 231 19.07 13.64 -6.46
N LEU A 232 19.94 14.66 -6.58
CA LEU A 232 21.01 14.71 -7.57
C LEU A 232 22.07 13.64 -7.33
N ALA A 233 22.42 13.36 -6.07
CA ALA A 233 23.33 12.28 -5.71
C ALA A 233 22.79 10.90 -6.17
N HIS A 234 21.47 10.71 -6.11
CA HIS A 234 20.84 9.48 -6.60
C HIS A 234 20.74 9.44 -8.12
N ILE A 235 20.28 10.52 -8.77
CA ILE A 235 20.11 10.59 -10.23
C ILE A 235 21.43 10.33 -10.96
N ARG A 236 22.55 10.88 -10.46
CA ARG A 236 23.87 10.72 -11.10
C ARG A 236 24.41 9.29 -11.09
N ARG A 237 23.97 8.44 -10.15
CA ARG A 237 24.52 7.08 -9.97
C ARG A 237 23.57 5.96 -10.38
N VAL A 238 22.28 6.25 -10.60
CA VAL A 238 21.25 5.24 -10.87
C VAL A 238 20.66 5.42 -12.27
N PRO A 239 20.88 4.46 -13.19
CA PRO A 239 20.18 4.44 -14.47
C PRO A 239 18.67 4.32 -14.26
N GLY A 240 17.88 5.16 -14.96
CA GLY A 240 16.43 5.22 -14.77
C GLY A 240 16.05 5.59 -13.32
N ALA A 241 16.80 6.49 -12.69
CA ALA A 241 16.53 6.94 -11.33
C ALA A 241 15.11 7.49 -11.19
N VAL A 242 14.45 7.13 -10.09
CA VAL A 242 13.24 7.81 -9.61
C VAL A 242 13.57 8.47 -8.29
N VAL A 243 13.23 9.76 -8.14
CA VAL A 243 13.25 10.47 -6.87
C VAL A 243 11.82 10.92 -6.58
N SER A 244 11.31 10.60 -5.38
CA SER A 244 9.87 10.66 -5.13
C SER A 244 9.50 11.40 -3.86
N PHE A 245 8.68 12.43 -3.98
CA PHE A 245 7.96 13.04 -2.85
C PHE A 245 6.74 12.19 -2.45
N GLY A 246 6.27 12.33 -1.22
CA GLY A 246 5.08 11.63 -0.69
C GLY A 246 5.38 10.21 -0.20
N GLN A 247 5.81 10.08 1.04
CA GLN A 247 6.30 8.86 1.66
C GLN A 247 5.48 8.50 2.91
N GLY A 248 5.62 7.25 3.37
CA GLY A 248 4.84 6.78 4.52
C GLY A 248 5.14 7.48 5.86
N CYS A 249 6.28 8.16 5.96
CA CYS A 249 6.71 8.91 7.14
C CYS A 249 6.42 10.42 7.07
N GLU A 250 5.61 10.88 6.12
CA GLU A 250 5.26 12.30 5.98
C GLU A 250 3.74 12.51 5.82
N GLY A 251 3.32 13.76 5.84
CA GLY A 251 1.97 14.18 5.50
C GLY A 251 1.76 14.37 3.99
N GLU A 252 0.92 15.35 3.62
CA GLU A 252 0.65 15.67 2.22
C GLU A 252 1.75 16.61 1.67
N PRO A 253 2.58 16.19 0.70
CA PRO A 253 3.67 17.01 0.15
C PRO A 253 3.21 18.28 -0.56
N LEU A 254 2.01 18.33 -1.15
CA LEU A 254 1.50 19.54 -1.82
C LEU A 254 1.33 20.73 -0.85
N LEU A 255 1.16 20.46 0.44
CA LEU A 255 1.10 21.51 1.48
C LEU A 255 2.46 22.16 1.76
N MET A 256 3.56 21.52 1.34
CA MET A 256 4.91 22.07 1.41
C MET A 256 5.28 22.80 0.12
N GLY A 257 4.33 23.57 -0.43
CA GLY A 257 4.33 24.06 -1.81
C GLY A 257 5.60 24.82 -2.23
N GLU A 258 6.11 25.72 -1.38
CA GLU A 258 7.33 26.48 -1.66
C GLU A 258 8.58 25.58 -1.68
N LEU A 259 8.70 24.69 -0.69
CA LEU A 259 9.82 23.75 -0.56
C LEU A 259 9.90 22.81 -1.77
N ILE A 260 8.78 22.17 -2.14
CA ILE A 260 8.77 21.25 -3.28
C ILE A 260 9.05 21.99 -4.59
N THR A 261 8.50 23.19 -4.78
CA THR A 261 8.78 24.03 -5.96
C THR A 261 10.28 24.32 -6.06
N GLU A 262 10.89 24.80 -4.98
CA GLU A 262 12.31 25.15 -4.98
C GLU A 262 13.21 23.91 -5.18
N ALA A 263 12.87 22.78 -4.55
CA ALA A 263 13.63 21.53 -4.73
C ALA A 263 13.58 21.04 -6.18
N VAL A 264 12.40 21.04 -6.82
CA VAL A 264 12.25 20.64 -8.23
C VAL A 264 13.02 21.60 -9.14
N ARG A 265 12.96 22.91 -8.88
CA ARG A 265 13.71 23.93 -9.63
C ARG A 265 15.22 23.66 -9.55
N LEU A 266 15.77 23.43 -8.37
CA LEU A 266 17.19 23.13 -8.17
C LEU A 266 17.61 21.83 -8.86
N ILE A 267 16.79 20.78 -8.78
CA ILE A 267 17.05 19.52 -9.47
C ILE A 267 17.09 19.73 -10.99
N ARG A 268 16.07 20.39 -11.55
CA ARG A 268 15.92 20.58 -13.00
C ARG A 268 16.91 21.59 -13.58
N ALA A 269 17.38 22.55 -12.78
CA ALA A 269 18.48 23.42 -13.16
C ALA A 269 19.81 22.67 -13.28
N ALA A 270 20.02 21.62 -12.48
CA ALA A 270 21.25 20.84 -12.48
C ALA A 270 21.23 19.64 -13.45
N THR A 271 20.06 19.10 -13.79
CA THR A 271 19.94 17.97 -14.73
C THR A 271 18.55 17.83 -15.36
N SER A 272 18.54 17.44 -16.64
CA SER A 272 17.34 16.95 -17.32
C SER A 272 17.07 15.47 -17.02
N GLU A 273 18.00 14.75 -16.41
CA GLU A 273 17.91 13.30 -16.20
C GLU A 273 17.11 12.92 -14.95
N GLY A 274 16.75 11.64 -14.87
CA GLY A 274 15.97 11.07 -13.78
C GLY A 274 14.50 11.48 -13.77
N THR A 275 13.69 10.68 -13.10
CA THR A 275 12.26 10.92 -12.91
C THR A 275 12.03 11.61 -11.57
N VAL A 276 11.45 12.80 -11.60
CA VAL A 276 10.97 13.51 -10.40
C VAL A 276 9.47 13.18 -10.26
N HIS A 277 9.14 12.48 -9.19
CA HIS A 277 7.83 11.88 -8.97
C HIS A 277 7.15 12.46 -7.72
N LEU A 278 5.83 12.58 -7.76
CA LEU A 278 5.02 13.02 -6.63
C LEU A 278 3.96 11.95 -6.29
N ASN A 279 4.04 11.36 -5.10
CA ASN A 279 2.92 10.65 -4.51
C ASN A 279 2.09 11.66 -3.69
N SER A 280 0.77 11.72 -3.88
CA SER A 280 -0.06 12.73 -3.23
C SER A 280 -1.52 12.29 -3.12
N ASN A 281 -2.29 12.95 -2.26
CA ASN A 281 -3.76 12.93 -2.31
C ASN A 281 -4.33 13.82 -3.43
N ALA A 282 -3.48 14.56 -4.15
CA ALA A 282 -3.82 15.44 -5.26
C ALA A 282 -4.82 16.55 -4.91
N SER A 283 -4.82 17.00 -3.66
CA SER A 283 -5.78 17.98 -3.13
C SER A 283 -5.63 19.42 -3.65
N LEU A 284 -4.52 19.76 -4.31
CA LEU A 284 -4.24 21.14 -4.76
C LEU A 284 -3.92 21.20 -6.27
N PRO A 285 -4.93 21.32 -7.15
CA PRO A 285 -4.77 21.31 -8.61
C PRO A 285 -3.81 22.36 -9.15
N ASP A 286 -3.93 23.61 -8.68
CA ASP A 286 -3.07 24.71 -9.14
C ASP A 286 -1.60 24.45 -8.81
N ARG A 287 -1.32 23.86 -7.65
CA ARG A 287 0.04 23.50 -7.25
C ARG A 287 0.58 22.37 -8.11
N VAL A 288 -0.25 21.38 -8.42
CA VAL A 288 0.10 20.29 -9.33
C VAL A 288 0.42 20.84 -10.74
N ALA A 289 -0.40 21.75 -11.26
CA ALA A 289 -0.15 22.40 -12.55
C ALA A 289 1.18 23.16 -12.58
N GLN A 290 1.49 23.93 -11.52
CA GLN A 290 2.77 24.62 -11.37
C GLN A 290 3.95 23.65 -11.39
N LEU A 291 3.87 22.54 -10.64
CA LEU A 291 4.93 21.53 -10.60
C LEU A 291 5.10 20.81 -11.95
N ALA A 292 4.01 20.54 -12.66
CA ALA A 292 4.04 19.93 -14.00
C ALA A 292 4.81 20.82 -15.01
N ALA A 293 4.56 22.13 -14.96
CA ALA A 293 5.26 23.13 -15.78
C ALA A 293 6.75 23.26 -15.40
N LEU A 294 7.07 23.13 -14.10
CA LEU A 294 8.42 23.26 -13.59
C LEU A 294 9.33 22.05 -13.91
N GLY A 295 8.75 20.88 -14.19
CA GLY A 295 9.49 19.67 -14.57
C GLY A 295 9.26 18.46 -13.68
N LEU A 296 8.13 18.41 -12.96
CA LEU A 296 7.61 17.18 -12.37
C LEU A 296 7.19 16.22 -13.51
N ASP A 297 7.72 15.00 -13.50
CA ASP A 297 7.48 14.04 -14.59
C ASP A 297 6.21 13.21 -14.38
N SER A 298 5.84 12.97 -13.12
CA SER A 298 4.76 12.04 -12.81
C SER A 298 4.08 12.29 -11.46
N LEU A 299 2.79 11.97 -11.41
CA LEU A 299 1.93 12.05 -10.24
C LEU A 299 1.31 10.67 -9.98
N ARG A 300 1.37 10.23 -8.72
CA ARG A 300 0.60 9.09 -8.22
C ARG A 300 -0.44 9.56 -7.21
N VAL A 301 -1.70 9.40 -7.55
CA VAL A 301 -2.85 9.80 -6.73
C VAL A 301 -3.28 8.67 -5.80
N SER A 302 -3.33 8.93 -4.50
CA SER A 302 -3.80 7.95 -3.51
C SER A 302 -5.33 7.86 -3.50
N LEU A 303 -5.86 6.64 -3.63
CA LEU A 303 -7.30 6.41 -3.80
C LEU A 303 -7.73 5.13 -3.08
N ASN A 304 -8.74 5.19 -2.22
CA ASN A 304 -9.38 4.01 -1.65
C ASN A 304 -10.67 3.63 -2.40
N SER A 305 -11.30 4.61 -3.04
CA SER A 305 -12.52 4.48 -3.80
C SER A 305 -12.70 5.68 -4.73
N ALA A 306 -13.33 5.46 -5.88
CA ALA A 306 -13.74 6.52 -6.80
C ALA A 306 -15.18 7.02 -6.54
N GLN A 307 -15.89 6.42 -5.58
CA GLN A 307 -17.21 6.87 -5.12
C GLN A 307 -17.04 7.89 -3.97
N PRO A 308 -17.64 9.09 -4.06
CA PRO A 308 -17.41 10.17 -3.08
C PRO A 308 -17.62 9.76 -1.62
N GLU A 309 -18.70 9.08 -1.29
CA GLU A 309 -19.07 8.75 0.09
C GLU A 309 -18.12 7.70 0.70
N VAL A 310 -17.63 6.77 -0.13
CA VAL A 310 -16.66 5.74 0.27
C VAL A 310 -15.25 6.33 0.35
N TYR A 311 -14.91 7.26 -0.54
CA TYR A 311 -13.67 8.04 -0.48
C TYR A 311 -13.60 8.85 0.82
N ASP A 312 -14.66 9.61 1.13
CA ASP A 312 -14.74 10.49 2.30
C ASP A 312 -14.75 9.71 3.62
N ALA A 313 -15.40 8.54 3.66
CA ALA A 313 -15.40 7.67 4.84
C ALA A 313 -13.99 7.27 5.29
N TYR A 314 -13.08 7.05 4.33
CA TYR A 314 -11.69 6.69 4.59
C TYR A 314 -10.77 7.90 4.69
N PHE A 315 -10.62 8.71 3.62
CA PHE A 315 -9.63 9.79 3.57
C PHE A 315 -10.01 10.98 4.46
N ARG A 316 -11.32 11.20 4.68
CA ARG A 316 -11.87 12.30 5.48
C ARG A 316 -11.19 13.62 5.13
N PRO A 317 -11.33 14.06 3.87
CA PRO A 317 -10.59 15.22 3.36
C PRO A 317 -11.02 16.51 4.06
N ARG A 318 -10.10 17.47 4.16
CA ARG A 318 -10.33 18.82 4.70
C ARG A 318 -9.99 19.85 3.63
N GLY A 319 -11.02 20.51 3.11
CA GLY A 319 -10.87 21.56 2.09
C GLY A 319 -10.58 21.06 0.68
N TYR A 320 -10.88 19.79 0.38
CA TYR A 320 -10.84 19.21 -0.97
C TYR A 320 -11.77 17.99 -1.06
N GLY A 321 -12.04 17.51 -2.27
CA GLY A 321 -12.73 16.26 -2.55
C GLY A 321 -12.28 15.64 -3.88
N LEU A 322 -12.99 14.62 -4.36
CA LEU A 322 -12.66 13.96 -5.63
C LEU A 322 -12.69 14.90 -6.85
N GLY A 323 -13.41 16.02 -6.77
CA GLY A 323 -13.40 17.07 -7.79
C GLY A 323 -12.00 17.67 -7.98
N GLU A 324 -11.39 18.16 -6.90
CA GLU A 324 -10.02 18.67 -6.93
C GLU A 324 -9.03 17.58 -7.33
N VAL A 325 -9.19 16.35 -6.83
CA VAL A 325 -8.34 15.22 -7.22
C VAL A 325 -8.35 15.02 -8.75
N LEU A 326 -9.54 15.05 -9.37
CA LEU A 326 -9.67 14.91 -10.81
C LEU A 326 -9.04 16.09 -11.57
N GLU A 327 -9.23 17.34 -11.11
CA GLU A 327 -8.62 18.50 -11.76
C GLU A 327 -7.09 18.48 -11.67
N ALA A 328 -6.52 18.00 -10.56
CA ALA A 328 -5.08 17.77 -10.43
C ALA A 328 -4.57 16.69 -11.40
N MET A 329 -5.34 15.60 -11.58
CA MET A 329 -5.01 14.57 -12.57
C MET A 329 -5.01 15.13 -13.99
N LYS A 330 -6.03 15.91 -14.35
CA LYS A 330 -6.13 16.60 -15.65
C LYS A 330 -4.99 17.57 -15.89
N ALA A 331 -4.57 18.33 -14.87
CA ALA A 331 -3.45 19.24 -14.99
C ALA A 331 -2.15 18.50 -15.36
N MET A 332 -1.88 17.35 -14.73
CA MET A 332 -0.72 16.52 -15.07
C MET A 332 -0.83 15.89 -16.45
N SER A 333 -1.95 15.23 -16.74
CA SER A 333 -2.11 14.52 -18.02
C SER A 333 -2.18 15.49 -19.20
N GLY A 334 -2.84 16.64 -19.05
CA GLY A 334 -2.89 17.71 -20.05
C GLY A 334 -1.53 18.36 -20.32
N ALA A 335 -0.61 18.37 -19.34
CA ALA A 335 0.78 18.76 -19.52
C ALA A 335 1.66 17.64 -20.11
N GLY A 336 1.06 16.53 -20.56
CA GLY A 336 1.77 15.37 -21.11
C GLY A 336 2.57 14.57 -20.08
N ARG A 337 2.28 14.74 -18.78
CA ARG A 337 2.95 14.03 -17.69
C ARG A 337 2.25 12.72 -17.35
N PHE A 338 2.95 11.84 -16.66
CA PHE A 338 2.44 10.50 -16.34
C PHE A 338 1.58 10.52 -15.07
N VAL A 339 0.34 10.02 -15.18
CA VAL A 339 -0.59 9.90 -14.05
C VAL A 339 -0.82 8.44 -13.73
N SER A 340 -0.69 8.09 -12.45
CA SER A 340 -1.00 6.76 -11.92
C SER A 340 -1.86 6.85 -10.68
N LEU A 341 -2.55 5.76 -10.35
CA LEU A 341 -3.37 5.62 -9.16
C LEU A 341 -2.68 4.67 -8.17
N ASN A 342 -2.54 5.07 -6.92
CA ASN A 342 -2.26 4.17 -5.80
C ASN A 342 -3.59 3.71 -5.22
N LEU A 343 -4.12 2.61 -5.78
CA LEU A 343 -5.42 2.07 -5.40
C LEU A 343 -5.28 1.14 -4.20
N LEU A 344 -5.87 1.55 -3.08
CA LEU A 344 -5.93 0.76 -1.85
C LEU A 344 -7.04 -0.29 -1.99
N TYR A 345 -6.68 -1.44 -2.54
CA TYR A 345 -7.56 -2.55 -2.82
C TYR A 345 -8.07 -3.22 -1.54
N PHE A 346 -9.38 -3.38 -1.46
CA PHE A 346 -10.08 -4.14 -0.44
C PHE A 346 -11.13 -5.06 -1.10
N PRO A 347 -10.99 -6.40 -0.99
CA PRO A 347 -11.97 -7.35 -1.52
C PRO A 347 -13.38 -7.07 -1.00
N GLY A 348 -14.38 -7.05 -1.89
CA GLY A 348 -15.77 -6.76 -1.55
C GLY A 348 -16.11 -5.27 -1.43
N VAL A 349 -15.14 -4.39 -1.73
CA VAL A 349 -15.37 -2.95 -1.88
C VAL A 349 -14.85 -2.53 -3.26
N THR A 350 -13.54 -2.61 -3.47
CA THR A 350 -12.86 -2.09 -4.67
C THR A 350 -13.23 -2.84 -5.96
N ASP A 351 -13.54 -4.12 -5.86
CA ASP A 351 -13.90 -5.01 -6.97
C ASP A 351 -15.41 -5.14 -7.19
N ARG A 352 -16.18 -4.17 -6.73
CA ARG A 352 -17.62 -4.12 -6.98
C ARG A 352 -17.93 -3.40 -8.29
N PRO A 353 -19.02 -3.78 -9.00
CA PRO A 353 -19.40 -3.13 -10.26
C PRO A 353 -19.49 -1.59 -10.17
N ALA A 354 -20.10 -1.06 -9.11
CA ALA A 354 -20.23 0.38 -8.90
C ALA A 354 -18.85 1.09 -8.73
N GLU A 355 -17.91 0.47 -8.03
CA GLU A 355 -16.53 0.99 -7.94
C GLU A 355 -15.82 0.93 -9.29
N ILE A 356 -15.99 -0.16 -10.06
CA ILE A 356 -15.38 -0.30 -11.38
C ILE A 356 -15.88 0.79 -12.33
N ASP A 357 -17.18 1.10 -12.30
CA ASP A 357 -17.78 2.15 -13.13
C ASP A 357 -17.28 3.54 -12.71
N ALA A 358 -17.27 3.85 -11.41
CA ALA A 358 -16.74 5.12 -10.89
C ALA A 358 -15.25 5.28 -11.20
N LEU A 359 -14.45 4.23 -10.99
CA LEU A 359 -13.03 4.20 -11.28
C LEU A 359 -12.76 4.35 -12.78
N SER A 360 -13.59 3.73 -13.63
CA SER A 360 -13.50 3.90 -15.09
C SER A 360 -13.70 5.36 -15.49
N ALA A 361 -14.70 6.04 -14.91
CA ALA A 361 -14.94 7.46 -15.18
C ALA A 361 -13.78 8.34 -14.72
N LEU A 362 -13.15 8.03 -13.58
CA LEU A 362 -11.98 8.74 -13.07
C LEU A 362 -10.76 8.54 -13.98
N ILE A 363 -10.51 7.31 -14.44
CA ILE A 363 -9.41 6.97 -15.35
C ILE A 363 -9.56 7.72 -16.68
N ASP A 364 -10.75 7.65 -17.28
CA ASP A 364 -11.06 8.28 -18.57
C ASP A 364 -10.89 9.80 -18.51
N ARG A 365 -11.49 10.45 -17.50
CA ARG A 365 -11.48 11.91 -17.37
C ARG A 365 -10.15 12.47 -16.87
N GLY A 366 -9.42 11.70 -16.05
CA GLY A 366 -8.17 12.13 -15.42
C GLY A 366 -6.91 11.73 -16.18
N GLY A 367 -7.01 10.79 -17.14
CA GLY A 367 -5.89 10.34 -17.96
C GLY A 367 -4.90 9.44 -17.22
N ALA A 368 -5.36 8.68 -16.22
CA ALA A 368 -4.51 7.72 -15.51
C ALA A 368 -4.11 6.56 -16.44
N ARG A 369 -2.82 6.23 -16.49
CA ARG A 369 -2.28 5.15 -17.34
C ARG A 369 -1.90 3.90 -16.58
N MET A 370 -1.75 4.00 -15.27
CA MET A 370 -1.35 2.89 -14.43
C MET A 370 -2.12 2.86 -13.12
N ILE A 371 -2.55 1.67 -12.72
CA ILE A 371 -3.02 1.39 -11.37
C ILE A 371 -1.94 0.61 -10.63
N GLN A 372 -1.39 1.25 -9.61
CA GLN A 372 -0.55 0.61 -8.60
C GLN A 372 -1.44 0.03 -7.51
N LEU A 373 -1.59 -1.29 -7.50
CA LEU A 373 -2.40 -1.98 -6.52
C LEU A 373 -1.65 -2.04 -5.18
N ARG A 374 -2.36 -1.70 -4.11
CA ARG A 374 -1.92 -1.84 -2.71
C ARG A 374 -2.98 -2.57 -1.93
N ASN A 375 -2.57 -3.34 -0.94
CA ASN A 375 -3.52 -3.78 0.08
C ASN A 375 -3.94 -2.55 0.90
N LEU A 376 -5.25 -2.40 1.14
CA LEU A 376 -5.71 -1.50 2.18
C LEU A 376 -5.36 -2.11 3.55
N ASN A 377 -4.31 -1.59 4.16
CA ASN A 377 -3.78 -2.09 5.42
C ASN A 377 -4.53 -1.47 6.61
N ILE A 378 -5.61 -2.11 7.05
CA ILE A 378 -6.46 -1.65 8.14
C ILE A 378 -7.22 -2.83 8.77
N ASP A 379 -7.63 -2.70 10.02
CA ASP A 379 -8.59 -3.63 10.64
C ASP A 379 -9.87 -3.74 9.76
N PRO A 380 -10.20 -4.94 9.22
CA PRO A 380 -11.33 -5.11 8.32
C PRO A 380 -12.67 -4.68 8.91
N ASP A 381 -12.90 -4.91 10.20
CA ASP A 381 -14.16 -4.55 10.86
C ASP A 381 -14.25 -3.03 11.03
N ARG A 382 -13.12 -2.39 11.38
CA ARG A 382 -13.04 -0.92 11.50
C ARG A 382 -13.31 -0.23 10.17
N TYR A 383 -12.76 -0.76 9.08
CA TYR A 383 -12.99 -0.19 7.76
C TYR A 383 -14.43 -0.37 7.32
N THR A 384 -14.94 -1.60 7.34
CA THR A 384 -16.29 -1.91 6.84
C THR A 384 -17.38 -1.22 7.65
N SER A 385 -17.21 -1.06 8.97
CA SER A 385 -18.14 -0.31 9.82
C SER A 385 -18.14 1.20 9.59
N ALA A 386 -17.09 1.76 8.98
CA ALA A 386 -17.02 3.18 8.66
C ALA A 386 -17.63 3.51 7.29
N LEU A 387 -17.89 2.51 6.45
CA LEU A 387 -18.39 2.71 5.10
C LEU A 387 -19.91 2.96 5.07
N PRO A 388 -20.41 3.70 4.05
CA PRO A 388 -21.84 3.85 3.85
C PRO A 388 -22.52 2.50 3.56
N GLY A 389 -23.81 2.43 3.86
CA GLY A 389 -24.62 1.23 3.64
C GLY A 389 -24.54 0.76 2.19
N GLY A 390 -24.29 -0.52 2.00
CA GLY A 390 -24.19 -1.11 0.67
C GLY A 390 -22.88 -0.80 -0.07
N ALA A 391 -21.84 -0.25 0.57
CA ALA A 391 -20.50 -0.09 -0.02
C ALA A 391 -19.59 -1.33 0.14
N HIS A 392 -19.87 -2.21 1.11
CA HIS A 392 -19.25 -3.53 1.25
C HIS A 392 -20.24 -4.65 0.90
N GLY A 393 -19.81 -5.65 0.13
CA GLY A 393 -20.65 -6.75 -0.33
C GLY A 393 -19.98 -7.60 -1.41
N PRO A 394 -20.72 -8.46 -2.13
CA PRO A 394 -20.14 -9.32 -3.16
C PRO A 394 -19.40 -8.53 -4.26
N GLY A 395 -18.11 -8.83 -4.43
CA GLY A 395 -17.27 -8.33 -5.52
C GLY A 395 -17.14 -9.34 -6.67
N ILE A 396 -16.50 -8.94 -7.76
CA ILE A 396 -16.16 -9.84 -8.88
C ILE A 396 -14.80 -10.53 -8.72
N GLY A 397 -14.04 -10.18 -7.67
CA GLY A 397 -12.69 -10.67 -7.43
C GLY A 397 -11.61 -9.91 -8.22
N LEU A 398 -10.39 -9.90 -7.68
CA LEU A 398 -9.26 -9.13 -8.19
C LEU A 398 -8.95 -9.40 -9.68
N GLU A 399 -8.94 -10.67 -10.10
CA GLU A 399 -8.58 -11.02 -11.48
C GLU A 399 -9.64 -10.54 -12.48
N ALA A 400 -10.92 -10.67 -12.14
CA ALA A 400 -12.01 -10.17 -13.00
C ALA A 400 -12.04 -8.64 -13.01
N PHE A 401 -11.78 -8.01 -11.86
CA PHE A 401 -11.58 -6.55 -11.74
C PHE A 401 -10.49 -6.05 -12.69
N GLN A 402 -9.30 -6.67 -12.67
CA GLN A 402 -8.21 -6.30 -13.57
C GLN A 402 -8.58 -6.51 -15.03
N ARG A 403 -9.21 -7.66 -15.35
CA ARG A 403 -9.63 -8.00 -16.72
C ARG A 403 -10.66 -7.02 -17.26
N GLU A 404 -11.63 -6.62 -16.45
CA GLU A 404 -12.68 -5.68 -16.84
C GLU A 404 -12.10 -4.29 -17.11
N LEU A 405 -11.19 -3.80 -16.26
CA LEU A 405 -10.52 -2.53 -16.51
C LEU A 405 -9.62 -2.57 -17.76
N LEU A 406 -8.90 -3.66 -18.00
CA LEU A 406 -8.12 -3.82 -19.23
C LEU A 406 -9.00 -3.92 -20.48
N ARG A 407 -10.20 -4.50 -20.36
CA ARG A 407 -11.18 -4.54 -21.45
C ARG A 407 -11.68 -3.13 -21.81
N ARG A 408 -11.91 -2.28 -20.79
CA ARG A 408 -12.34 -0.88 -20.97
C ARG A 408 -11.19 0.03 -21.43
N PHE A 409 -9.98 -0.21 -20.92
CA PHE A 409 -8.79 0.60 -21.17
C PHE A 409 -7.61 -0.30 -21.57
N PRO A 410 -7.48 -0.70 -22.86
CA PRO A 410 -6.42 -1.62 -23.30
C PRO A 410 -4.99 -1.09 -23.12
N SER A 411 -4.82 0.23 -23.05
CA SER A 411 -3.53 0.88 -22.74
C SER A 411 -3.22 0.91 -21.25
N LEU A 412 -4.20 0.71 -20.37
CA LEU A 412 -3.99 0.71 -18.93
C LEU A 412 -3.03 -0.39 -18.51
N ARG A 413 -2.27 -0.12 -17.45
CA ARG A 413 -1.36 -1.10 -16.86
C ARG A 413 -1.59 -1.25 -15.38
N PHE A 414 -1.33 -2.46 -14.88
CA PHE A 414 -1.24 -2.73 -13.46
C PHE A 414 0.21 -2.88 -13.04
N GLY A 415 0.52 -2.42 -11.83
CA GLY A 415 1.80 -2.71 -11.21
C GLY A 415 1.80 -2.37 -9.74
N TYR A 416 2.99 -2.16 -9.20
CA TYR A 416 3.21 -1.89 -7.79
C TYR A 416 4.23 -0.79 -7.58
N PHE A 417 5.19 -0.54 -8.46
CA PHE A 417 6.23 0.47 -8.21
C PHE A 417 6.13 1.67 -9.15
N ASN A 418 6.71 2.80 -8.73
CA ASN A 418 6.83 3.98 -9.59
C ASN A 418 7.77 3.65 -10.77
N PRO A 419 7.28 3.78 -12.03
CA PRO A 419 8.11 3.52 -13.20
C PRO A 419 9.04 4.71 -13.46
N PRO A 420 10.23 4.45 -14.04
CA PRO A 420 11.07 5.52 -14.55
C PRO A 420 10.51 6.06 -15.88
N ARG A 421 10.72 7.34 -16.17
CA ARG A 421 10.16 8.04 -17.32
C ARG A 421 10.50 7.41 -18.67
N GLU A 422 11.65 6.75 -18.76
CA GLU A 422 12.10 6.02 -19.95
C GLU A 422 11.14 4.89 -20.33
N THR A 423 10.33 4.44 -19.36
CA THR A 423 9.34 3.39 -19.58
C THR A 423 7.92 3.94 -19.76
N PHE A 424 7.65 5.24 -19.58
CA PHE A 424 6.28 5.80 -19.68
C PHE A 424 5.60 5.50 -21.01
N ALA A 425 6.34 5.37 -22.11
CA ALA A 425 5.78 4.99 -23.41
C ALA A 425 5.32 3.51 -23.47
N LEU A 426 5.83 2.67 -22.58
CA LEU A 426 5.38 1.28 -22.39
C LEU A 426 4.10 1.21 -21.53
N TRP A 427 3.75 2.32 -20.85
CA TRP A 427 2.71 2.40 -19.83
C TRP A 427 1.47 3.18 -20.25
#